data_AF-A0AAE1IKD2-F1
#
_entry.id   AF-A0AAE1IKD2-F1
#
_cell.length_a   1.000
_cell.length_b   1.000
_cell.length_c   1.000
_cell.angle_alpha   90.00
_cell.angle_beta   90.00
_cell.angle_gamma   90.00
#
_symmetry.space_group_name_H-M   'P 1'
#
loop_
_entity.id
_entity.type
_entity.pdbx_description
1 polymer ?
#
loop_
_entity_poly.entity_id
_entity_poly.type
_entity_poly.pdbx_seq_one_letter_code
_entity_poly.pdbx_strand_id
1 'polypeptide(L)'
;MAAPFTINARTAVAATATSTSTSRVYFQDTQNGIREVVYDNENWNVSNDVLFSAKRSTPLAVVSWDEGRQVIPLSTVFRGNIDKGSDSGSNLAALSFKDGGKVHLRVYYQAPDLSLREHCNDGNWNEGHFNPGVAIKSSAIAATSWIATGTGVQLRLFWQDNHGLLRGYRWSRGWESTGSLNLMPVGTHISAINWDTGNSVRVYYQANDGTITEEVTHSLRTTILQL
;
A
#
# COMPACT_ATOMS: atom_id res chain seq x y z
N MET A 1 -3.71 31.24 11.68
CA MET A 1 -2.59 30.30 11.85
C MET A 1 -3.18 28.98 12.33
N ALA A 2 -3.15 27.93 11.51
CA ALA A 2 -3.54 26.59 11.96
C ALA A 2 -2.56 26.15 13.06
N ALA A 3 -3.06 25.53 14.13
CA ALA A 3 -2.19 25.04 15.19
C ALA A 3 -1.24 23.98 14.60
N PRO A 4 0.08 24.08 14.83
CA PRO A 4 1.00 23.05 14.38
C PRO A 4 0.71 21.77 15.19
N PHE A 5 0.07 20.78 14.56
CA PHE A 5 -0.05 19.45 15.16
C PHE A 5 1.33 18.79 15.11
N THR A 6 1.72 18.12 16.19
CA THR A 6 2.98 17.40 16.24
C THR A 6 2.79 16.01 15.64
N ILE A 7 3.55 15.71 14.60
CA ILE A 7 3.55 14.42 13.89
C ILE A 7 4.41 13.42 14.66
N ASN A 8 3.97 12.16 14.78
CA ASN A 8 4.83 11.12 15.34
C ASN A 8 6.05 10.90 14.45
N ALA A 9 7.24 10.87 15.04
CA ALA A 9 8.42 10.38 14.35
C ALA A 9 8.16 8.94 13.84
N ARG A 10 8.52 8.67 12.59
CA ARG A 10 8.29 7.38 11.92
C ARG A 10 6.81 6.97 11.85
N THR A 11 5.88 7.93 11.80
CA THR A 11 4.50 7.62 11.47
C THR A 11 4.43 6.90 10.12
N ALA A 12 3.55 5.91 10.03
CA ALA A 12 3.15 5.41 8.72
C ALA A 12 2.53 6.58 7.92
N VAL A 13 2.80 6.59 6.63
CA VAL A 13 2.25 7.56 5.68
C VAL A 13 1.59 6.79 4.56
N ALA A 14 0.37 7.16 4.21
CA ALA A 14 -0.34 6.62 3.06
C ALA A 14 -0.80 7.78 2.19
N ALA A 15 -0.66 7.66 0.87
CA ALA A 15 -1.01 8.72 -0.06
C ALA A 15 -1.78 8.17 -1.26
N THR A 16 -2.65 9.01 -1.82
CA THR A 16 -3.37 8.69 -3.05
C THR A 16 -3.60 9.96 -3.86
N ALA A 17 -3.56 9.83 -5.19
CA ALA A 17 -4.04 10.87 -6.10
C ALA A 17 -5.55 10.67 -6.31
N THR A 18 -6.32 11.74 -6.13
CA THR A 18 -7.77 11.74 -6.39
C THR A 18 -8.10 12.33 -7.75
N SER A 19 -7.20 13.11 -8.33
CA SER A 19 -7.27 13.65 -9.68
C SER A 19 -5.83 13.89 -10.21
N THR A 20 -5.70 14.48 -11.39
CA THR A 20 -4.40 14.92 -11.92
C THR A 20 -3.77 16.10 -11.14
N SER A 21 -4.56 16.82 -10.33
CA SER A 21 -4.13 18.01 -9.60
C SER A 21 -4.30 17.93 -8.09
N THR A 22 -4.95 16.86 -7.59
CA THR A 22 -5.33 16.74 -6.18
C THR A 22 -4.75 15.46 -5.59
N SER A 23 -4.04 15.59 -4.48
CA SER A 23 -3.47 14.47 -3.71
C SER A 23 -3.93 14.52 -2.26
N ARG A 24 -4.05 13.35 -1.64
CA ARG A 24 -4.38 13.20 -0.22
C ARG A 24 -3.31 12.38 0.46
N VAL A 25 -2.86 12.85 1.63
CA VAL A 25 -1.84 12.22 2.46
C VAL A 25 -2.40 12.00 3.86
N TYR A 26 -2.22 10.80 4.37
CA TYR A 26 -2.70 10.38 5.68
C TYR A 26 -1.53 10.01 6.58
N PHE A 27 -1.56 10.47 7.82
CA PHE A 27 -0.56 10.16 8.84
C PHE A 27 -1.18 10.16 10.24
N GLN A 28 -0.41 9.69 11.23
CA GLN A 28 -0.80 9.69 12.62
C GLN A 28 -0.10 10.80 13.42
N ASP A 29 -0.87 11.58 14.17
CA ASP A 29 -0.36 12.60 15.10
C ASP A 29 0.07 12.02 16.45
N THR A 30 0.74 12.83 17.28
CA THR A 30 1.20 12.44 18.63
C THR A 30 0.09 12.09 19.62
N GLN A 31 -1.16 12.46 19.33
CA GLN A 31 -2.36 12.12 20.10
C GLN A 31 -3.05 10.85 19.56
N ASN A 32 -2.42 10.17 18.59
CA ASN A 32 -2.89 8.98 17.90
C ASN A 32 -4.07 9.19 16.93
N GLY A 33 -4.41 10.44 16.63
CA GLY A 33 -5.38 10.80 15.61
C GLY A 33 -4.81 10.59 14.21
N ILE A 34 -5.59 9.94 13.33
CA ILE A 34 -5.31 9.89 11.90
C ILE A 34 -5.84 11.17 11.25
N ARG A 35 -4.94 11.87 10.56
CA ARG A 35 -5.22 13.14 9.89
C ARG A 35 -5.08 13.01 8.39
N GLU A 36 -5.68 13.96 7.70
CA GLU A 36 -5.57 14.12 6.26
C GLU A 36 -4.97 15.49 5.93
N VAL A 37 -4.06 15.48 4.95
CA VAL A 37 -3.62 16.67 4.24
C VAL A 37 -4.02 16.53 2.80
N VAL A 38 -4.59 17.59 2.26
CA VAL A 38 -5.01 17.68 0.87
C VAL A 38 -4.10 18.67 0.17
N TYR A 39 -3.43 18.22 -0.89
CA TYR A 39 -2.89 19.11 -1.90
C TYR A 39 -3.97 19.36 -2.93
N ASP A 40 -4.38 20.61 -3.10
CA ASP A 40 -5.33 21.03 -4.11
C ASP A 40 -5.06 22.46 -4.55
N ASN A 41 -5.23 22.75 -5.84
CA ASN A 41 -4.98 24.08 -6.42
C ASN A 41 -3.63 24.68 -5.97
N GLU A 42 -2.56 23.90 -6.10
CA GLU A 42 -1.18 24.30 -5.75
C GLU A 42 -0.93 24.60 -4.26
N ASN A 43 -1.87 24.24 -3.38
CA ASN A 43 -1.79 24.53 -1.96
C ASN A 43 -1.99 23.27 -1.10
N TRP A 44 -1.15 23.15 -0.07
CA TRP A 44 -1.31 22.13 0.96
C TRP A 44 -2.23 22.63 2.08
N ASN A 45 -3.31 21.90 2.31
CA ASN A 45 -4.30 22.20 3.33
C ASN A 45 -4.39 21.02 4.29
N VAL A 46 -4.09 21.26 5.57
CA VAL A 46 -4.24 20.23 6.60
C VAL A 46 -5.54 20.47 7.35
N SER A 47 -6.37 19.44 7.48
CA SER A 47 -7.56 19.54 8.33
C SER A 47 -7.16 19.55 9.81
N ASN A 48 -7.83 20.39 10.61
CA ASN A 48 -7.73 20.32 12.07
C ASN A 48 -8.49 19.11 12.64
N ASP A 49 -9.39 18.53 11.85
CA ASP A 49 -10.22 17.42 12.28
C ASP A 49 -9.43 16.11 12.25
N VAL A 50 -9.66 15.29 13.28
CA VAL A 50 -9.18 13.91 13.33
C VAL A 50 -10.23 13.05 12.64
N LEU A 51 -9.83 12.32 11.59
CA LEU A 51 -10.75 11.43 10.87
C LEU A 51 -11.21 10.28 11.78
N PHE A 52 -10.28 9.70 12.53
CA PHE A 52 -10.50 8.69 13.55
C PHE A 52 -9.21 8.48 14.37
N SER A 53 -9.29 7.78 15.49
CA SER A 53 -8.12 7.42 16.30
C SER A 53 -7.68 5.98 16.04
N ALA A 54 -6.36 5.74 16.03
CA ALA A 54 -5.77 4.40 15.90
C ALA A 54 -4.75 4.15 17.02
N LYS A 55 -4.26 2.91 17.19
CA LYS A 55 -3.14 2.68 18.13
C LYS A 55 -1.89 3.38 17.59
N ARG A 56 -0.98 3.82 18.47
CA ARG A 56 0.30 4.41 18.03
C ARG A 56 1.03 3.47 17.07
N SER A 57 1.64 4.02 16.02
CA SER A 57 2.39 3.28 15.00
C SER A 57 1.55 2.26 14.23
N THR A 58 0.24 2.51 14.09
CA THR A 58 -0.62 1.69 13.23
C THR A 58 -0.22 1.91 11.76
N PRO A 59 0.05 0.84 10.99
CA PRO A 59 0.30 0.96 9.56
C PRO A 59 -0.90 1.54 8.82
N LEU A 60 -0.63 2.32 7.78
CA LEU A 60 -1.64 2.97 6.96
C LEU A 60 -1.48 2.50 5.51
N ALA A 61 -2.61 2.16 4.89
CA ALA A 61 -2.76 2.02 3.46
C ALA A 61 -3.99 2.83 3.06
N VAL A 62 -3.98 3.39 1.85
CA VAL A 62 -5.13 4.14 1.34
C VAL A 62 -5.38 3.75 -0.10
N VAL A 63 -6.66 3.63 -0.43
CA VAL A 63 -7.12 3.46 -1.81
C VAL A 63 -8.16 4.54 -2.10
N SER A 64 -8.16 5.00 -3.34
CA SER A 64 -9.09 5.98 -3.89
C SER A 64 -9.81 5.35 -5.08
N TRP A 65 -11.08 5.65 -5.25
CA TRP A 65 -11.84 5.29 -6.45
C TRP A 65 -12.97 6.30 -6.70
N ASP A 66 -13.66 6.15 -7.83
CA ASP A 66 -14.70 7.08 -8.30
C ASP A 66 -14.20 8.53 -8.32
N GLU A 67 -13.04 8.77 -8.96
CA GLU A 67 -12.40 10.10 -9.06
C GLU A 67 -12.11 10.72 -7.68
N GLY A 68 -11.81 9.87 -6.70
CA GLY A 68 -11.49 10.30 -5.34
C GLY A 68 -12.66 10.75 -4.50
N ARG A 69 -13.91 10.50 -4.95
CA ARG A 69 -15.10 10.65 -4.10
C ARG A 69 -15.14 9.62 -2.98
N GLN A 70 -14.44 8.50 -3.14
CA GLN A 70 -14.31 7.48 -2.12
C GLN A 70 -12.83 7.27 -1.82
N VAL A 71 -12.46 7.52 -0.56
CA VAL A 71 -11.10 7.29 -0.05
C VAL A 71 -11.20 6.56 1.27
N ILE A 72 -10.53 5.41 1.39
CA ILE A 72 -10.53 4.62 2.62
C ILE A 72 -9.09 4.44 3.13
N PRO A 73 -8.74 5.07 4.26
CA PRO A 73 -7.58 4.67 5.05
C PRO A 73 -7.90 3.34 5.77
N LEU A 74 -7.13 2.30 5.47
CA LEU A 74 -7.46 0.92 5.85
C LEU A 74 -7.00 0.47 7.23
N SER A 75 -6.59 1.37 8.13
CA SER A 75 -6.29 0.98 9.52
C SER A 75 -7.54 0.62 10.35
N THR A 76 -8.73 1.03 9.91
CA THR A 76 -10.03 0.81 10.59
C THR A 76 -10.87 -0.31 9.99
N VAL A 77 -10.87 -0.48 8.66
CA VAL A 77 -11.61 -1.56 7.98
C VAL A 77 -11.09 -2.93 8.37
N PHE A 78 -9.77 -3.04 8.64
CA PHE A 78 -9.18 -4.25 9.21
C PHE A 78 -9.84 -4.67 10.52
N ARG A 79 -10.16 -3.72 11.40
CA ARG A 79 -10.70 -4.01 12.74
C ARG A 79 -12.20 -4.33 12.75
N GLY A 80 -12.96 -3.73 11.85
CA GLY A 80 -14.42 -3.86 11.83
C GLY A 80 -14.94 -5.13 11.14
N ASN A 81 -14.27 -5.56 10.05
CA ASN A 81 -14.74 -6.67 9.21
C ASN A 81 -13.72 -7.81 9.04
N ILE A 82 -12.43 -7.61 9.38
CA ILE A 82 -11.34 -8.52 9.02
C ILE A 82 -10.60 -9.07 10.28
N ASP A 83 -10.93 -8.61 11.50
CA ASP A 83 -10.15 -8.93 12.71
C ASP A 83 -10.75 -10.04 13.58
N LYS A 84 -10.11 -11.21 13.51
CA LYS A 84 -9.72 -11.96 14.72
C LYS A 84 -8.25 -12.41 14.69
N GLY A 85 -7.43 -11.92 13.77
CA GLY A 85 -6.08 -12.42 13.63
C GLY A 85 -5.25 -11.69 12.60
N SER A 86 -4.99 -10.39 12.78
CA SER A 86 -3.79 -9.74 12.23
C SER A 86 -2.78 -9.56 13.37
N ASP A 87 -1.48 -9.80 13.12
CA ASP A 87 -0.45 -9.57 14.14
C ASP A 87 -0.30 -8.06 14.41
N SER A 88 -0.11 -7.70 15.67
CA SER A 88 0.23 -6.33 16.07
C SER A 88 1.58 -5.96 15.46
N GLY A 89 1.56 -5.27 14.32
CA GLY A 89 2.76 -4.87 13.57
C GLY A 89 2.82 -5.34 12.12
N SER A 90 1.77 -5.98 11.58
CA SER A 90 1.67 -6.27 10.15
C SER A 90 1.66 -4.97 9.33
N ASN A 91 2.54 -4.83 8.33
CA ASN A 91 2.31 -3.81 7.29
C ASN A 91 1.07 -4.17 6.48
N LEU A 92 0.49 -3.16 5.82
CA LEU A 92 -0.71 -3.30 5.02
C LEU A 92 -0.46 -2.75 3.62
N ALA A 93 -0.95 -3.45 2.61
CA ALA A 93 -1.09 -2.90 1.27
C ALA A 93 -2.53 -3.04 0.82
N ALA A 94 -3.01 -2.08 0.06
CA ALA A 94 -4.33 -2.15 -0.52
C ALA A 94 -4.34 -1.55 -1.91
N LEU A 95 -5.23 -2.07 -2.75
CA LEU A 95 -5.48 -1.56 -4.08
C LEU A 95 -6.98 -1.61 -4.40
N SER A 96 -7.38 -0.76 -5.34
CA SER A 96 -8.72 -0.74 -5.92
C SER A 96 -8.61 -0.84 -7.44
N PHE A 97 -9.60 -1.47 -8.07
CA PHE A 97 -9.76 -1.46 -9.52
C PHE A 97 -11.24 -1.51 -9.90
N LYS A 98 -11.54 -1.02 -11.10
CA LYS A 98 -12.90 -1.06 -11.66
C LYS A 98 -12.94 -2.07 -12.80
N ASP A 99 -13.81 -3.05 -12.70
CA ASP A 99 -14.05 -4.05 -13.74
C ASP A 99 -15.56 -4.30 -13.88
N GLY A 100 -16.04 -4.43 -15.11
CA GLY A 100 -17.48 -4.60 -15.39
C GLY A 100 -18.39 -3.52 -14.76
N GLY A 101 -17.88 -2.30 -14.54
CA GLY A 101 -18.61 -1.21 -13.88
C GLY A 101 -18.65 -1.27 -12.35
N LYS A 102 -18.06 -2.30 -11.73
CA LYS A 102 -18.00 -2.50 -10.27
C LYS A 102 -16.63 -2.18 -9.71
N VAL A 103 -16.59 -1.76 -8.45
CA VAL A 103 -15.35 -1.50 -7.70
C VAL A 103 -14.97 -2.77 -6.96
N HIS A 104 -13.70 -3.11 -7.03
CA HIS A 104 -13.10 -4.25 -6.36
C HIS A 104 -11.97 -3.75 -5.47
N LEU A 105 -11.91 -4.21 -4.23
CA LEU A 105 -10.81 -3.92 -3.30
C LEU A 105 -10.02 -5.19 -3.03
N ARG A 106 -8.70 -5.05 -2.93
CA ARG A 106 -7.81 -6.10 -2.41
C ARG A 106 -6.98 -5.52 -1.29
N VAL A 107 -6.81 -6.31 -0.26
CA VAL A 107 -6.07 -5.91 0.93
C VAL A 107 -5.14 -7.04 1.30
N TYR A 108 -3.86 -6.72 1.39
CA TYR A 108 -2.79 -7.67 1.69
C TYR A 108 -2.18 -7.36 3.04
N TYR A 109 -1.99 -8.41 3.85
CA TYR A 109 -1.48 -8.31 5.20
C TYR A 109 -0.75 -9.58 5.61
N GLN A 110 -0.07 -9.49 6.74
CA GLN A 110 0.54 -10.62 7.43
C GLN A 110 -0.36 -11.07 8.60
N ALA A 111 -0.72 -12.34 8.60
CA ALA A 111 -1.46 -12.97 9.68
C ALA A 111 -0.54 -13.38 10.86
N PRO A 112 -1.09 -13.72 12.05
CA PRO A 112 -0.34 -14.15 13.24
C PRO A 112 0.55 -15.37 13.03
N ASP A 113 0.20 -16.24 12.07
CA ASP A 113 1.01 -17.36 11.63
C ASP A 113 2.15 -16.94 10.67
N LEU A 114 2.35 -15.63 10.50
CA LEU A 114 3.30 -14.98 9.61
C LEU A 114 3.03 -15.19 8.11
N SER A 115 1.95 -15.87 7.74
CA SER A 115 1.54 -16.01 6.34
C SER A 115 1.08 -14.68 5.76
N LEU A 116 1.43 -14.42 4.50
CA LEU A 116 0.82 -13.33 3.75
C LEU A 116 -0.53 -13.77 3.21
N ARG A 117 -1.55 -12.93 3.41
CA ARG A 117 -2.93 -13.20 3.02
C ARG A 117 -3.52 -12.04 2.25
N GLU A 118 -4.56 -12.34 1.47
CA GLU A 118 -5.40 -11.39 0.76
C GLU A 118 -6.81 -11.45 1.32
N HIS A 119 -7.44 -10.29 1.49
CA HIS A 119 -8.89 -10.15 1.58
C HIS A 119 -9.40 -9.38 0.38
N CYS A 120 -10.48 -9.89 -0.20
CA CYS A 120 -11.17 -9.33 -1.34
C CYS A 120 -12.46 -8.65 -0.87
N ASN A 121 -12.81 -7.54 -1.51
CA ASN A 121 -14.16 -7.02 -1.48
C ASN A 121 -14.65 -6.83 -2.91
N ASP A 122 -15.50 -7.76 -3.34
CA ASP A 122 -16.17 -7.74 -4.64
C ASP A 122 -17.68 -7.47 -4.50
N GLY A 123 -18.04 -6.75 -3.44
CA GLY A 123 -19.42 -6.53 -2.96
C GLY A 123 -19.61 -7.02 -1.51
N ASN A 124 -18.80 -7.99 -1.08
CA ASN A 124 -18.69 -8.45 0.31
C ASN A 124 -17.23 -8.82 0.62
N TRP A 125 -16.83 -8.73 1.88
CA TRP A 125 -15.50 -9.14 2.32
C TRP A 125 -15.37 -10.66 2.40
N ASN A 126 -14.33 -11.22 1.80
CA ASN A 126 -13.96 -12.63 1.87
C ASN A 126 -12.44 -12.83 1.79
N GLU A 127 -11.96 -14.00 2.24
CA GLU A 127 -10.57 -14.39 2.02
C GLU A 127 -10.29 -14.58 0.52
N GLY A 128 -9.15 -14.06 0.07
CA GLY A 128 -8.65 -14.20 -1.28
C GLY A 128 -7.78 -15.44 -1.47
N HIS A 129 -7.22 -15.57 -2.67
CA HIS A 129 -6.43 -16.75 -3.05
C HIS A 129 -4.92 -16.53 -2.97
N PHE A 130 -4.47 -15.29 -2.72
CA PHE A 130 -3.05 -15.03 -2.53
C PHE A 130 -2.55 -15.58 -1.20
N ASN A 131 -1.65 -16.57 -1.27
CA ASN A 131 -0.90 -17.09 -0.12
C ASN A 131 0.45 -17.67 -0.60
N PRO A 132 1.52 -16.87 -0.61
CA PRO A 132 2.86 -17.30 -1.01
C PRO A 132 3.59 -18.05 0.12
N GLY A 133 2.95 -18.25 1.27
CA GLY A 133 3.53 -18.82 2.48
C GLY A 133 3.95 -17.78 3.52
N VAL A 134 4.89 -18.19 4.37
CA VAL A 134 5.35 -17.45 5.54
C VAL A 134 6.38 -16.39 5.15
N ALA A 135 6.22 -15.19 5.71
CA ALA A 135 7.14 -14.08 5.57
C ALA A 135 7.90 -13.76 6.87
N ILE A 136 8.91 -12.90 6.78
CA ILE A 136 9.53 -12.33 7.98
C ILE A 136 8.49 -11.53 8.77
N LYS A 137 8.59 -11.52 10.10
CA LYS A 137 7.68 -10.73 10.94
C LYS A 137 7.74 -9.25 10.55
N SER A 138 6.56 -8.62 10.45
CA SER A 138 6.40 -7.25 9.98
C SER A 138 6.96 -7.04 8.57
N SER A 139 6.84 -8.06 7.70
CA SER A 139 7.22 -7.97 6.29
C SER A 139 6.67 -6.70 5.68
N ALA A 140 7.51 -6.00 4.92
CA ALA A 140 7.05 -4.91 4.06
C ALA A 140 6.10 -5.50 3.00
N ILE A 141 5.00 -4.80 2.67
CA ILE A 141 4.03 -5.21 1.65
C ILE A 141 3.63 -3.98 0.84
N ALA A 142 3.66 -4.07 -0.48
CA ALA A 142 3.16 -3.04 -1.39
C ALA A 142 2.44 -3.69 -2.56
N ALA A 143 1.37 -3.04 -3.03
CA ALA A 143 0.53 -3.56 -4.10
C ALA A 143 0.12 -2.45 -5.06
N THR A 144 -0.08 -2.79 -6.32
CA THR A 144 -0.62 -1.86 -7.32
C THR A 144 -1.42 -2.61 -8.37
N SER A 145 -2.36 -1.93 -9.04
CA SER A 145 -3.26 -2.52 -10.03
C SER A 145 -3.55 -1.61 -11.20
N TRP A 146 -3.86 -2.22 -12.34
CA TRP A 146 -4.33 -1.54 -13.55
C TRP A 146 -5.21 -2.47 -14.39
N ILE A 147 -5.90 -1.91 -15.40
CA ILE A 147 -6.70 -2.69 -16.36
C ILE A 147 -5.99 -2.67 -17.71
N ALA A 148 -5.43 -3.80 -18.13
CA ALA A 148 -4.74 -3.92 -19.41
C ALA A 148 -5.69 -4.34 -20.53
N THR A 149 -5.62 -3.64 -21.67
CA THR A 149 -6.42 -3.94 -22.86
C THR A 149 -6.23 -5.39 -23.30
N GLY A 150 -7.33 -6.11 -23.52
CA GLY A 150 -7.33 -7.50 -23.99
C GLY A 150 -6.98 -8.58 -22.94
N THR A 151 -6.38 -8.21 -21.81
CA THR A 151 -6.00 -9.15 -20.74
C THR A 151 -6.74 -8.93 -19.43
N GLY A 152 -7.35 -7.77 -19.24
CA GLY A 152 -8.19 -7.45 -18.08
C GLY A 152 -7.38 -6.93 -16.89
N VAL A 153 -7.89 -7.18 -15.69
CA VAL A 153 -7.29 -6.76 -14.42
C VAL A 153 -5.84 -7.26 -14.34
N GLN A 154 -4.94 -6.42 -13.84
CA GLN A 154 -3.56 -6.77 -13.57
C GLN A 154 -3.22 -6.32 -12.16
N LEU A 155 -2.67 -7.23 -11.36
CA LEU A 155 -2.18 -6.90 -10.02
C LEU A 155 -0.67 -7.16 -9.96
N ARG A 156 0.03 -6.33 -9.18
CA ARG A 156 1.39 -6.58 -8.74
C ARG A 156 1.44 -6.45 -7.24
N LEU A 157 2.14 -7.40 -6.63
CA LEU A 157 2.40 -7.42 -5.21
C LEU A 157 3.89 -7.60 -4.98
N PHE A 158 4.41 -6.83 -4.05
CA PHE A 158 5.80 -6.85 -3.62
C PHE A 158 5.84 -7.05 -2.11
N TRP A 159 6.81 -7.83 -1.64
CA TRP A 159 6.99 -8.07 -0.21
C TRP A 159 8.43 -8.48 0.12
N GLN A 160 8.79 -8.41 1.40
CA GLN A 160 10.09 -8.83 1.89
C GLN A 160 10.06 -10.26 2.43
N ASP A 161 10.85 -11.15 1.87
CA ASP A 161 10.91 -12.53 2.35
C ASP A 161 11.76 -12.72 3.62
N ASN A 162 11.78 -13.97 4.11
CA ASN A 162 12.58 -14.39 5.27
C ASN A 162 14.10 -14.31 5.06
N HIS A 163 14.57 -14.07 3.84
CA HIS A 163 15.97 -13.82 3.49
C HIS A 163 16.25 -12.33 3.26
N GLY A 164 15.26 -11.45 3.45
CA GLY A 164 15.38 -10.01 3.22
C GLY A 164 15.29 -9.61 1.75
N LEU A 165 14.92 -10.51 0.84
CA LEU A 165 14.79 -10.24 -0.58
C LEU A 165 13.43 -9.61 -0.90
N LEU A 166 13.43 -8.63 -1.79
CA LEU A 166 12.23 -8.13 -2.44
C LEU A 166 11.70 -9.18 -3.42
N ARG A 167 10.56 -9.76 -3.08
CA ARG A 167 9.82 -10.71 -3.93
C ARG A 167 8.70 -10.02 -4.66
N GLY A 168 8.50 -10.40 -5.92
CA GLY A 168 7.38 -9.96 -6.72
C GLY A 168 6.43 -11.10 -7.06
N TYR A 169 5.14 -10.79 -7.06
CA TYR A 169 4.07 -11.63 -7.58
C TYR A 169 3.21 -10.82 -8.53
N ARG A 170 2.67 -11.49 -9.54
CA ARG A 170 1.70 -10.92 -10.47
C ARG A 170 0.41 -11.72 -10.49
N TRP A 171 -0.68 -11.01 -10.66
CA TRP A 171 -1.94 -11.58 -11.08
C TRP A 171 -2.31 -11.04 -12.46
N SER A 172 -2.65 -11.96 -13.37
CA SER A 172 -3.28 -11.65 -14.67
C SER A 172 -4.50 -12.54 -14.93
N ARG A 173 -4.39 -13.83 -14.58
CA ARG A 173 -5.48 -14.83 -14.57
C ARG A 173 -5.25 -15.88 -13.48
N GLY A 174 -4.39 -15.56 -12.53
CA GLY A 174 -3.75 -16.49 -11.61
C GLY A 174 -2.50 -15.85 -11.03
N TRP A 175 -2.13 -16.27 -9.82
CA TRP A 175 -0.95 -15.77 -9.13
C TRP A 175 0.31 -16.48 -9.62
N GLU A 176 1.30 -15.71 -10.02
CA GLU A 176 2.60 -16.21 -10.46
C GLU A 176 3.71 -15.41 -9.77
N SER A 177 4.76 -16.09 -9.33
CA SER A 177 5.98 -15.41 -8.88
C SER A 177 6.67 -14.73 -10.06
N THR A 178 7.13 -13.50 -9.87
CA THR A 178 7.97 -12.79 -10.83
C THR A 178 9.44 -12.83 -10.46
N GLY A 179 9.83 -13.69 -9.50
CA GLY A 179 11.19 -13.81 -9.00
C GLY A 179 11.55 -12.82 -7.89
N SER A 180 12.85 -12.65 -7.68
CA SER A 180 13.43 -11.70 -6.73
C SER A 180 14.06 -10.52 -7.45
N LEU A 181 14.05 -9.37 -6.80
CA LEU A 181 14.75 -8.17 -7.22
C LEU A 181 16.04 -8.03 -6.40
N ASN A 182 16.02 -7.23 -5.34
CA ASN A 182 17.20 -6.88 -4.54
C ASN A 182 17.04 -7.21 -3.06
N LEU A 183 18.16 -7.30 -2.35
CA LEU A 183 18.18 -7.34 -0.89
C LEU A 183 17.70 -5.98 -0.35
N MET A 184 16.82 -6.03 0.64
CA MET A 184 16.31 -4.86 1.33
C MET A 184 16.62 -4.95 2.83
N PRO A 185 16.77 -3.82 3.53
CA PRO A 185 16.87 -3.82 4.98
C PRO A 185 15.66 -4.50 5.61
N VAL A 186 15.89 -5.42 6.56
CA VAL A 186 14.79 -6.09 7.27
C VAL A 186 13.93 -5.06 8.01
N GLY A 187 12.62 -5.12 7.80
CA GLY A 187 11.67 -4.18 8.41
C GLY A 187 11.62 -2.81 7.73
N THR A 188 12.16 -2.67 6.52
CA THR A 188 11.95 -1.47 5.70
C THR A 188 10.47 -1.30 5.32
N HIS A 189 10.11 -0.11 4.87
CA HIS A 189 8.81 0.14 4.25
C HIS A 189 8.94 0.12 2.73
N ILE A 190 7.93 -0.44 2.06
CA ILE A 190 7.87 -0.48 0.61
C ILE A 190 6.59 0.19 0.11
N SER A 191 6.66 0.82 -1.05
CA SER A 191 5.52 1.37 -1.78
C SER A 191 5.61 0.99 -3.25
N ALA A 192 4.48 0.79 -3.91
CA ALA A 192 4.43 0.46 -5.33
C ALA A 192 3.39 1.31 -6.03
N ILE A 193 3.76 1.86 -7.19
CA ILE A 193 2.87 2.64 -8.05
C ILE A 193 2.98 2.15 -9.48
N ASN A 194 1.97 2.44 -10.27
CA ASN A 194 2.00 2.23 -11.70
C ASN A 194 1.41 3.43 -12.45
N TRP A 195 1.78 3.54 -13.73
CA TRP A 195 1.16 4.44 -14.70
C TRP A 195 1.24 3.84 -16.10
N ASP A 196 0.63 4.52 -17.08
CA ASP A 196 0.54 4.08 -18.48
C ASP A 196 -0.01 2.67 -18.62
N THR A 197 -1.06 2.35 -17.87
CA THR A 197 -1.69 1.03 -17.88
C THR A 197 -0.69 -0.08 -17.52
N GLY A 198 0.14 0.18 -16.51
CA GLY A 198 1.16 -0.74 -16.03
C GLY A 198 2.32 -0.99 -16.99
N ASN A 199 2.41 -0.23 -18.09
CA ASN A 199 3.67 -0.14 -18.82
C ASN A 199 4.76 0.38 -17.91
N SER A 200 4.42 1.20 -16.92
CA SER A 200 5.31 1.58 -15.84
C SER A 200 4.86 1.17 -14.48
N VAL A 201 5.75 0.47 -13.78
CA VAL A 201 5.61 0.09 -12.38
C VAL A 201 6.92 0.43 -11.68
N ARG A 202 6.81 1.08 -10.52
CA ARG A 202 7.93 1.44 -9.65
C ARG A 202 7.69 0.92 -8.26
N VAL A 203 8.75 0.45 -7.64
CA VAL A 203 8.76 0.05 -6.23
C VAL A 203 9.78 0.92 -5.51
N TYR A 204 9.36 1.54 -4.42
CA TYR A 204 10.20 2.38 -3.58
C TYR A 204 10.42 1.72 -2.23
N TYR A 205 11.64 1.80 -1.70
CA TYR A 205 11.94 1.35 -0.35
C TYR A 205 13.06 2.16 0.29
N GLN A 206 13.12 2.17 1.63
CA GLN A 206 14.22 2.78 2.33
C GLN A 206 15.41 1.81 2.41
N ALA A 207 16.57 2.22 1.92
CA ALA A 207 17.81 1.45 1.94
C ALA A 207 18.58 1.61 3.26
N ASN A 208 19.64 0.82 3.45
CA ASN A 208 20.44 0.80 4.68
C ASN A 208 21.14 2.13 4.98
N ASP A 209 21.45 2.92 3.96
CA ASP A 209 22.02 4.26 4.08
C ASP A 209 20.96 5.34 4.38
N GLY A 210 19.70 4.94 4.53
CA GLY A 210 18.57 5.83 4.81
C GLY A 210 17.95 6.48 3.58
N THR A 211 18.52 6.29 2.39
CA THR A 211 17.99 6.83 1.13
C THR A 211 16.73 6.07 0.68
N ILE A 212 15.90 6.70 -0.16
CA ILE A 212 14.81 6.02 -0.84
C ILE A 212 15.34 5.50 -2.18
N THR A 213 15.32 4.19 -2.35
CA THR A 213 15.69 3.50 -3.60
C THR A 213 14.45 3.26 -4.46
N GLU A 214 14.59 3.41 -5.77
CA GLU A 214 13.58 3.05 -6.77
C GLU A 214 14.00 1.78 -7.53
N GLU A 215 13.07 0.85 -7.71
CA GLU A 215 13.20 -0.30 -8.60
C GLU A 215 12.21 -0.21 -9.75
N VAL A 216 12.71 -0.41 -10.97
CA VAL A 216 11.91 -0.42 -12.20
C VAL A 216 11.59 -1.86 -12.58
N THR A 217 10.31 -2.21 -12.72
CA THR A 217 9.92 -3.61 -13.00
C THR A 217 9.56 -3.88 -14.47
N HIS A 218 9.91 -2.98 -15.41
CA HIS A 218 9.58 -3.13 -16.84
C HIS A 218 10.09 -4.44 -17.45
N SER A 219 11.19 -5.00 -16.91
CA SER A 219 11.85 -6.18 -17.47
C SER A 219 13.07 -6.61 -16.65
N LEU A 220 12.90 -7.08 -15.41
CA LEU A 220 13.98 -7.74 -14.62
C LEU A 220 15.39 -7.10 -14.71
N ARG A 221 15.48 -5.77 -14.82
CA ARG A 221 16.74 -5.02 -14.80
C ARG A 221 16.55 -3.75 -14.01
N THR A 222 17.15 -3.74 -12.83
CA THR A 222 17.31 -2.56 -11.96
C THR A 222 18.14 -1.50 -12.69
N THR A 223 17.61 -0.28 -12.77
CA THR A 223 18.40 0.92 -13.03
C THR A 223 18.33 1.77 -11.77
N ILE A 224 19.46 1.94 -11.08
CA ILE A 224 19.55 2.85 -9.92
C ILE A 224 19.54 4.27 -10.47
N LEU A 225 18.53 5.06 -10.11
CA LEU A 225 18.53 6.51 -10.29
C LEU A 225 19.14 7.14 -9.04
N GLN A 226 20.29 7.80 -9.19
CA GLN A 226 20.79 8.74 -8.19
C GLN A 226 20.10 10.09 -8.44
N LEU A 227 19.38 10.60 -7.43
CA LEU A 227 18.86 11.98 -7.39
C LEU A 227 19.96 12.95 -6.95
#